data_AF-A0A0D6LXN8-F1
#
_entry.id   AF-A0A0D6LXN8-F1
#
_cell.length_a   1.000
_cell.length_b   1.000
_cell.length_c   1.000
_cell.angle_alpha   90.00
_cell.angle_beta   90.00
_cell.angle_gamma   90.00
#
_symmetry.space_group_name_H-M   'P 1'
#
loop_
_entity.id
_entity.type
_entity.pdbx_description
1 polymer ?
#
loop_
_entity_poly.entity_id
_entity_poly.type
_entity_poly.pdbx_seq_one_letter_code
_entity_poly.pdbx_strand_id
1 'polypeptide(L)'
;MPPQAITDEEMVHKICVIGAGIIRVSTAVALQQNIPEAKVVIVAADFSPNLTSDIAAGLIEPYLCGKDEQSVSRWCRQTMEHIRQYMKEVPNGGAQV
;
A
#
# COMPACT_ATOMS: atom_id res chain seq x y z
N MET A 1 15.31 -9.62 -43.89
CA MET A 1 14.47 -8.84 -42.98
C MET A 1 15.19 -8.80 -41.65
N PRO A 2 15.68 -7.64 -41.16
CA PRO A 2 16.31 -7.59 -39.86
C PRO A 2 15.27 -7.90 -38.77
N PRO A 3 15.67 -8.42 -37.60
CA PRO A 3 14.80 -8.52 -36.45
C PRO A 3 14.26 -7.11 -36.15
N GLN A 4 12.95 -6.97 -36.01
CA GLN A 4 12.37 -5.72 -35.54
C GLN A 4 12.89 -5.48 -34.13
N ALA A 5 13.75 -4.47 -33.97
CA ALA A 5 14.18 -4.01 -32.66
C ALA A 5 12.94 -3.58 -31.90
N ILE A 6 12.72 -4.18 -30.73
CA ILE A 6 11.74 -3.70 -29.76
C ILE A 6 12.23 -2.30 -29.37
N THR A 7 11.57 -1.28 -29.90
CA THR A 7 11.85 0.11 -29.54
C THR A 7 11.44 0.35 -28.10
N ASP A 8 12.15 1.22 -27.40
CA ASP A 8 11.87 1.71 -26.03
C ASP A 8 10.54 2.50 -25.92
N GLU A 9 9.50 2.12 -26.67
CA GLU A 9 8.10 2.37 -26.27
C GLU A 9 7.79 1.46 -25.06
N GLU A 10 8.55 1.75 -24.01
CA GLU A 10 8.36 1.55 -22.59
C GLU A 10 7.36 0.44 -22.23
N MET A 11 7.91 -0.68 -21.75
CA MET A 11 7.14 -1.74 -21.09
C MET A 11 6.52 -1.22 -19.79
N VAL A 12 5.50 -0.36 -19.92
CA VAL A 12 4.75 0.21 -18.82
C VAL A 12 4.00 -0.91 -18.12
N HIS A 13 4.38 -1.19 -16.88
CA HIS A 13 3.68 -2.17 -16.06
C HIS A 13 2.28 -1.65 -15.70
N LYS A 14 1.25 -2.16 -16.38
CA LYS A 14 -0.15 -1.85 -16.06
C LYS A 14 -0.62 -2.80 -14.95
N ILE A 15 -0.85 -2.27 -13.76
CA ILE A 15 -1.19 -3.06 -12.57
C ILE A 15 -2.57 -2.68 -12.08
N CYS A 16 -3.47 -3.66 -11.96
CA CYS A 16 -4.78 -3.48 -11.35
C CYS A 16 -4.77 -4.02 -9.92
N VAL A 17 -5.10 -3.16 -8.95
CA VAL A 17 -5.25 -3.51 -7.54
C VAL A 17 -6.74 -3.61 -7.22
N ILE A 18 -7.18 -4.78 -6.75
CA ILE A 18 -8.60 -5.04 -6.45
C ILE A 18 -8.91 -4.72 -4.98
N GLY A 19 -9.84 -3.79 -4.76
CA GLY A 19 -10.29 -3.29 -3.46
C GLY A 19 -9.62 -1.97 -3.04
N ALA A 20 -10.32 -1.17 -2.24
CA ALA A 20 -9.87 0.17 -1.82
C ALA A 20 -9.59 0.30 -0.30
N GLY A 21 -9.54 -0.82 0.43
CA GLY A 21 -9.18 -0.80 1.86
C GLY A 21 -7.69 -0.54 2.12
N ILE A 22 -7.33 -0.29 3.38
CA ILE A 22 -5.98 0.12 3.80
C ILE A 22 -4.85 -0.76 3.24
N ILE A 23 -5.05 -2.09 3.18
CA ILE A 23 -4.05 -3.01 2.62
C ILE A 23 -3.84 -2.77 1.12
N ARG A 24 -4.90 -2.49 0.37
CA ARG A 24 -4.84 -2.31 -1.08
C ARG A 24 -4.30 -0.94 -1.47
N VAL A 25 -4.74 0.11 -0.80
CA VAL A 25 -4.25 1.47 -1.04
C VAL A 25 -2.76 1.57 -0.69
N SER A 26 -2.34 1.05 0.47
CA SER A 26 -0.91 1.03 0.84
C SER A 26 -0.07 0.20 -0.15
N THR A 27 -0.60 -0.91 -0.66
CA THR A 27 0.06 -1.68 -1.73
C THR A 27 0.19 -0.87 -3.02
N ALA A 28 -0.87 -0.16 -3.44
CA ALA A 28 -0.84 0.68 -4.65
C ALA A 28 0.20 1.81 -4.54
N VAL A 29 0.29 2.45 -3.37
CA VAL A 29 1.34 3.45 -3.07
C VAL A 29 2.73 2.82 -3.13
N ALA A 30 2.92 1.67 -2.48
CA ALA A 30 4.20 0.98 -2.51
C ALA A 30 4.60 0.58 -3.94
N LEU A 31 3.66 0.12 -4.77
CA LEU A 31 3.91 -0.19 -6.18
C LEU A 31 4.37 1.04 -6.95
N GLN A 32 3.68 2.18 -6.81
CA GLN A 32 4.09 3.42 -7.47
C GLN A 32 5.47 3.93 -7.00
N GLN A 33 5.78 3.77 -5.72
CA GLN A 33 7.07 4.20 -5.16
C GLN A 33 8.25 3.31 -5.58
N ASN A 34 8.02 2.00 -5.70
CA ASN A 34 9.08 1.03 -5.99
C ASN A 34 9.20 0.70 -7.49
N ILE A 35 8.17 1.02 -8.29
CA ILE A 35 8.13 0.80 -9.73
C ILE A 35 7.61 2.09 -10.38
N PRO A 36 8.48 3.12 -10.57
CA PRO A 36 8.05 4.44 -11.05
C PRO A 36 7.30 4.41 -12.39
N GLU A 37 7.65 3.48 -13.28
CA GLU A 37 7.02 3.32 -14.59
C GLU A 37 5.67 2.59 -14.54
N ALA A 38 5.24 2.11 -13.36
CA ALA A 38 4.01 1.37 -13.23
C ALA A 38 2.78 2.28 -13.31
N LYS A 39 1.85 1.95 -14.22
CA LYS A 39 0.50 2.51 -14.23
C LYS A 39 -0.39 1.66 -13.34
N VAL A 40 -0.58 2.12 -12.11
CA VAL A 40 -1.40 1.46 -11.09
C VAL A 40 -2.82 2.02 -11.12
N VAL A 41 -3.82 1.14 -11.23
CA VAL A 41 -5.24 1.48 -11.08
C VAL A 41 -5.84 0.68 -9.94
N ILE A 42 -6.71 1.31 -9.15
CA ILE A 42 -7.49 0.65 -8.10
C ILE A 42 -8.91 0.47 -8.63
N VAL A 43 -9.43 -0.76 -8.55
CA VAL A 43 -10.82 -1.09 -8.88
C VAL A 43 -11.46 -1.71 -7.65
N ALA A 44 -12.55 -1.14 -7.18
CA ALA A 44 -13.25 -1.60 -5.98
C ALA A 44 -14.76 -1.43 -6.13
N ALA A 45 -15.52 -2.28 -5.43
CA ALA A 45 -16.97 -2.14 -5.32
C ALA A 45 -17.35 -0.92 -4.49
N ASP A 46 -16.62 -0.71 -3.38
CA ASP A 46 -16.78 0.41 -2.47
C ASP A 46 -15.45 1.12 -2.25
N PHE A 47 -15.54 2.38 -1.85
CA PHE A 47 -14.44 3.20 -1.37
C PHE A 47 -14.79 3.73 0.03
N SER A 48 -13.83 4.36 0.71
CA SER A 48 -14.12 5.04 1.98
C SER A 48 -15.29 6.01 1.82
N PRO A 49 -16.21 6.10 2.80
CA PRO A 49 -16.10 5.62 4.17
C PRO A 49 -16.80 4.27 4.45
N ASN A 50 -17.05 3.43 3.44
CA ASN A 50 -17.85 2.21 3.57
C ASN A 50 -17.01 0.92 3.52
N LEU A 51 -15.83 0.91 4.11
CA LEU A 51 -14.90 -0.23 4.11
C LEU A 51 -14.69 -0.75 5.54
N THR A 52 -14.31 -2.03 5.66
CA THR A 52 -13.89 -2.61 6.96
C THR A 52 -12.76 -1.80 7.62
N SER A 53 -11.89 -1.17 6.82
CA SER A 53 -10.83 -0.30 7.35
C SER A 53 -11.33 1.03 7.89
N ASP A 54 -12.48 1.54 7.44
CA ASP A 54 -13.04 2.81 7.94
C ASP A 54 -13.67 2.66 9.32
N ILE A 55 -14.09 1.45 9.68
CA ILE A 55 -14.65 1.11 10.99
C ILE A 55 -13.64 0.49 11.95
N ALA A 56 -12.36 0.41 11.56
CA ALA A 56 -11.31 -0.11 12.42
C ALA A 56 -10.98 0.88 13.56
N ALA A 57 -10.62 0.37 14.74
CA ALA A 57 -10.31 1.20 15.91
C ALA A 57 -9.02 2.05 15.77
N GLY A 58 -8.16 1.73 14.79
CA GLY A 58 -6.93 2.47 14.52
C GLY A 58 -5.73 2.14 15.42
N LEU A 59 -5.83 1.14 16.31
CA LEU A 59 -4.72 0.69 17.15
C LEU A 59 -3.85 -0.35 16.44
N ILE A 60 -2.52 -0.19 16.53
CA ILE A 60 -1.55 -1.19 16.05
C ILE A 60 -1.03 -1.98 17.24
N GLU A 61 -1.56 -3.19 17.42
CA GLU A 61 -1.16 -4.12 18.47
C GLU A 61 -1.04 -5.53 17.87
N PRO A 62 0.18 -6.10 17.72
CA PRO A 62 0.35 -7.45 17.21
C PRO A 62 -0.15 -8.48 18.22
N TYR A 63 -0.96 -9.43 17.76
CA TYR A 63 -1.39 -10.58 18.56
C TYR A 63 -0.34 -11.70 18.54
N LEU A 64 -0.48 -12.65 19.48
CA LEU A 64 0.27 -13.89 19.48
C LEU A 64 -0.18 -14.77 18.31
N CYS A 65 0.55 -14.73 17.20
CA CYS A 65 0.20 -15.41 15.93
C CYS A 65 0.83 -16.80 15.76
N GLY A 66 1.24 -17.46 16.85
CA GLY A 66 1.79 -18.81 16.80
C GLY A 66 2.97 -18.93 15.83
N LYS A 67 2.80 -19.72 14.75
CA LYS A 67 3.87 -19.95 13.77
C LYS A 67 4.28 -18.69 12.98
N ASP A 68 3.39 -17.70 12.90
CA ASP A 68 3.60 -16.48 12.11
C ASP A 68 4.09 -15.29 12.97
N GLU A 69 4.32 -15.50 14.27
CA GLU A 69 4.66 -14.44 15.23
C GLU A 69 5.85 -13.58 14.78
N GLN A 70 6.91 -14.21 14.25
CA GLN A 70 8.09 -13.48 13.78
C GLN A 70 7.77 -12.57 12.58
N SER A 71 6.98 -13.04 11.64
CA SER A 71 6.58 -12.28 10.45
C SER A 71 5.66 -11.13 10.84
N VAL A 72 4.66 -11.38 11.69
CA VAL A 72 3.72 -10.35 12.17
C VAL A 72 4.46 -9.28 12.96
N SER A 73 5.35 -9.67 13.88
CA SER A 73 6.19 -8.74 14.64
C SER A 73 7.06 -7.87 13.72
N ARG A 74 7.68 -8.48 12.70
CA ARG A 74 8.47 -7.75 11.70
C ARG A 74 7.63 -6.73 10.93
N TRP A 75 6.47 -7.14 10.41
CA TRP A 75 5.60 -6.25 9.64
C TRP A 75 5.06 -5.12 10.51
N CYS A 76 4.57 -5.41 11.72
CA CYS A 76 4.11 -4.39 12.66
C CYS A 76 5.22 -3.38 12.97
N ARG A 77 6.45 -3.83 13.23
CA ARG A 77 7.59 -2.94 13.45
C ARG A 77 7.81 -2.00 12.25
N GLN A 78 7.85 -2.54 11.03
CA GLN A 78 8.04 -1.76 9.80
C GLN A 78 6.90 -0.75 9.58
N THR A 79 5.65 -1.16 9.81
CA THR A 79 4.48 -0.28 9.72
C THR A 79 4.55 0.86 10.73
N MET A 80 4.87 0.57 11.99
CA MET A 80 5.01 1.60 13.03
C MET A 80 6.15 2.57 12.73
N GLU A 81 7.28 2.09 12.21
CA GLU A 81 8.39 2.95 11.77
C GLU A 81 7.95 3.90 10.66
N HIS A 82 7.25 3.39 9.64
CA HIS A 82 6.73 4.21 8.55
C HIS A 82 5.76 5.30 9.06
N ILE A 83 4.78 4.92 9.88
CA ILE A 83 3.81 5.87 10.46
C ILE A 83 4.52 6.93 11.31
N ARG A 84 5.52 6.54 12.12
CA ARG A 84 6.30 7.49 12.91
C ARG A 84 7.06 8.50 12.05
N GLN A 85 7.54 8.13 10.86
CA GLN A 85 8.16 9.12 9.97
C GLN A 85 7.10 10.04 9.36
N TYR A 86 6.01 9.47 8.86
CA TYR A 86 4.90 10.26 8.30
C TYR A 86 4.34 11.28 9.30
N MET A 87 4.18 10.88 10.57
CA MET A 87 3.69 11.79 11.62
C MET A 87 4.62 12.97 11.91
N LYS A 88 5.92 12.87 11.62
CA LYS A 88 6.84 14.01 11.75
C LYS A 88 6.71 15.00 10.61
N GLU A 89 6.29 14.53 9.44
CA GLU A 89 6.22 15.29 8.20
C GLU A 89 4.86 15.98 8.04
N VAL A 90 3.79 15.38 8.57
CA VAL A 90 2.42 15.85 8.34
C VAL A 90 1.84 16.52 9.59
N PRO A 91 1.26 17.73 9.46
CA PRO A 91 0.56 18.40 10.56
C PRO A 91 -0.49 17.49 11.21
N ASN A 92 -0.55 17.50 12.54
CA ASN A 92 -1.43 16.63 13.35
C ASN A 92 -1.31 15.13 13.02
N GLY A 93 -0.19 14.69 12.42
CA GLY A 93 0.01 13.31 11.98
C GLY A 93 -0.98 12.85 10.90
N GLY A 94 -1.64 13.77 10.20
CA GLY A 94 -2.67 13.47 9.21
C GLY A 94 -4.06 13.20 9.78
N ALA A 95 -4.26 13.34 11.10
CA ALA A 95 -5.59 13.26 11.69
C ALA A 95 -6.47 14.43 11.22
N GLN A 96 -7.62 14.11 10.65
CA GLN A 96 -8.64 15.10 10.29
C GLN A 96 -9.45 15.42 11.55
N VAL A 97 -9.32 16.66 12.04
CA VAL A 97 -10.10 17.22 13.16
C VAL A 97 -11.43 17.79 12.69
#